data_AF-A0A357HYA2-F1
#
_entry.id   AF-A0A357HYA2-F1
#
_cell.length_a   1.000
_cell.length_b   1.000
_cell.length_c   1.000
_cell.angle_alpha   90.00
_cell.angle_beta   90.00
_cell.angle_gamma   90.00
#
_symmetry.space_group_name_H-M   'P 1'
#
loop_
_entity.id
_entity.type
_entity.pdbx_description
1 polymer ?
#
loop_
_entity_poly.entity_id
_entity_poly.type
_entity_poly.pdbx_seq_one_letter_code
_entity_poly.pdbx_strand_id
1 'polypeptide(L)'
;MPRYLRFTLLFIGFIPFGAKLPYMYRAWRDSPQDRFDWIFVTLFAILFPLVWIKTRKREEVATVDYTVLIVLIPSLLVYAAAMHMAINALQIICGICTAFSVFWLIYGGQNAYRVLPTFGLLFLGVTSTTYWVNYYVGDPGMMSGHIIKFAAALILLAWQTINILWEKKVQTRSLLYSGAVLLAMLYIWQSEESSSEQGAPMVLSLTPGKVGTY
;
A
#
# COMPACT_ATOMS: atom_id res chain seq x y z
N MET A 1 20.76 19.52 -4.11
CA MET A 1 20.19 19.12 -5.42
C MET A 1 19.44 20.29 -6.05
N PRO A 2 19.69 20.65 -7.31
CA PRO A 2 18.96 21.72 -8.01
C PRO A 2 17.45 21.46 -8.07
N ARG A 3 16.63 22.52 -8.06
CA ARG A 3 15.16 22.41 -8.06
C ARG A 3 14.61 21.65 -9.27
N TYR A 4 15.10 21.93 -10.47
CA TYR A 4 14.64 21.28 -11.70
C TYR A 4 14.86 19.75 -11.63
N LEU A 5 16.01 19.30 -11.13
CA LEU A 5 16.33 17.88 -11.02
C LEU A 5 15.40 17.15 -10.04
N ARG A 6 14.99 17.83 -8.96
CA ARG A 6 13.98 17.31 -8.02
C ARG A 6 12.64 17.06 -8.71
N PHE A 7 12.19 18.01 -9.55
CA PHE A 7 10.96 17.86 -10.31
C PHE A 7 11.04 16.74 -11.34
N THR A 8 12.15 16.67 -12.07
CA THR A 8 12.39 15.60 -13.05
C THR A 8 12.35 14.24 -12.38
N LEU A 9 13.06 14.06 -11.25
CA LEU A 9 13.05 12.81 -10.51
C LEU A 9 11.66 12.48 -9.99
N LEU A 10 10.95 13.45 -9.39
CA LEU A 10 9.59 13.23 -8.91
C LEU A 10 8.67 12.74 -10.05
N PHE A 11 8.73 13.38 -11.22
CA PHE A 11 7.98 12.95 -12.39
C PHE A 11 8.36 11.53 -12.83
N ILE A 12 9.66 11.21 -12.91
CA ILE A 12 10.15 9.86 -13.21
C ILE A 12 9.63 8.84 -12.20
N GLY A 13 9.60 9.18 -10.91
CA GLY A 13 9.09 8.31 -9.85
C GLY A 13 7.62 7.94 -10.01
N PHE A 14 6.81 8.80 -10.63
CA PHE A 14 5.40 8.52 -10.92
C PHE A 14 5.17 7.77 -12.23
N ILE A 15 6.17 7.62 -13.12
CA ILE A 15 6.02 6.91 -14.41
C ILE A 15 5.47 5.48 -14.22
N PRO A 16 6.01 4.64 -13.31
CA PRO A 16 5.53 3.26 -13.17
C PRO A 16 4.05 3.16 -12.76
N PHE A 17 3.58 4.09 -11.92
CA PHE A 17 2.17 4.22 -11.54
C PHE A 17 1.33 4.77 -12.70
N GLY A 18 1.81 5.84 -13.36
CA GLY A 18 1.14 6.48 -14.49
C GLY A 18 0.88 5.51 -15.65
N ALA A 19 1.81 4.60 -15.91
CA ALA A 19 1.67 3.55 -16.93
C ALA A 19 0.48 2.61 -16.68
N LYS A 20 -0.03 2.52 -15.43
CA LYS A 20 -1.17 1.69 -15.05
C LYS A 20 -2.50 2.43 -14.94
N LEU A 21 -2.51 3.76 -15.06
CA LEU A 21 -3.75 4.53 -15.06
C LEU A 21 -4.77 4.09 -16.13
N PRO A 22 -4.37 3.74 -17.38
CA PRO A 22 -5.34 3.26 -18.37
C PRO A 22 -6.03 1.95 -17.96
N TYR A 23 -5.29 1.05 -17.31
CA TYR A 23 -5.84 -0.19 -16.75
C TYR A 23 -6.78 0.12 -15.58
N MET A 24 -6.36 0.97 -14.65
CA MET A 24 -7.19 1.37 -13.51
C MET A 24 -8.49 2.03 -13.95
N TYR A 25 -8.42 2.92 -14.95
CA TYR A 25 -9.60 3.58 -15.52
C TYR A 25 -10.61 2.59 -16.10
N ARG A 26 -10.14 1.57 -16.84
CA ARG A 26 -11.02 0.49 -17.34
C ARG A 26 -11.62 -0.29 -16.18
N ALA A 27 -10.83 -0.65 -15.18
CA ALA A 27 -11.33 -1.34 -13.99
C ALA A 27 -12.41 -0.53 -13.26
N TRP A 28 -12.24 0.79 -13.08
CA TRP A 28 -13.25 1.64 -12.43
C TRP A 28 -14.56 1.73 -13.21
N ARG A 29 -14.51 1.60 -14.53
CA ARG A 29 -15.70 1.62 -15.39
C ARG A 29 -16.41 0.27 -15.42
N ASP A 30 -15.64 -0.80 -15.54
CA ASP A 30 -16.16 -2.12 -15.91
C ASP A 30 -16.29 -3.08 -14.71
N SER A 31 -15.58 -2.85 -13.60
CA SER A 31 -15.61 -3.67 -12.38
C SER A 31 -16.53 -3.07 -11.31
N PRO A 32 -17.63 -3.74 -10.92
CA PRO A 32 -18.50 -3.29 -9.84
C PRO A 32 -17.80 -3.15 -8.48
N GLN A 33 -16.69 -3.85 -8.27
CA GLN A 33 -15.96 -3.85 -6.99
C GLN A 33 -14.91 -2.74 -6.91
N ASP A 34 -14.41 -2.26 -8.06
CA ASP A 34 -13.39 -1.22 -8.11
C ASP A 34 -13.97 0.15 -8.49
N ARG A 35 -15.29 0.21 -8.77
CA ARG A 35 -15.96 1.40 -9.31
C ARG A 35 -15.79 2.69 -8.50
N PHE A 36 -15.49 2.58 -7.20
CA PHE A 36 -15.34 3.72 -6.30
C PHE A 36 -13.88 4.02 -5.96
N ASP A 37 -12.93 3.21 -6.43
CA ASP A 37 -11.51 3.34 -6.07
C ASP A 37 -10.88 4.63 -6.65
N TRP A 38 -11.44 5.17 -7.74
CA TRP A 38 -11.05 6.45 -8.33
C TRP A 38 -11.17 7.63 -7.35
N ILE A 39 -12.06 7.53 -6.35
CA ILE A 39 -12.24 8.57 -5.33
C ILE A 39 -10.94 8.75 -4.54
N PHE A 40 -10.28 7.65 -4.16
CA PHE A 40 -9.03 7.72 -3.39
C PHE A 40 -7.87 8.28 -4.22
N VAL A 41 -7.81 7.93 -5.52
CA VAL A 41 -6.84 8.52 -6.45
C VAL A 41 -7.08 10.02 -6.64
N THR A 42 -8.34 10.43 -6.72
CA THR A 42 -8.72 11.85 -6.83
C THR A 42 -8.38 12.62 -5.56
N LEU A 43 -8.67 12.05 -4.38
CA LEU A 43 -8.27 12.61 -3.09
C LEU A 43 -6.74 12.78 -3.00
N PHE A 44 -5.98 11.77 -3.44
CA PHE A 44 -4.52 11.89 -3.54
C PHE A 44 -4.11 13.05 -4.46
N ALA A 45 -4.68 13.14 -5.66
CA ALA A 45 -4.33 14.17 -6.65
C ALA A 45 -4.57 15.60 -6.13
N ILE A 46 -5.60 15.79 -5.30
CA ILE A 46 -5.92 17.08 -4.68
C ILE A 46 -5.04 17.34 -3.45
N LEU A 47 -4.91 16.35 -2.56
CA LEU A 47 -4.23 16.54 -1.27
C LEU A 47 -2.71 16.58 -1.41
N PHE A 48 -2.12 15.80 -2.32
CA PHE A 48 -0.67 15.73 -2.46
C PHE A 48 -0.03 17.10 -2.75
N PRO A 49 -0.50 17.90 -3.73
CA PRO A 49 0.00 19.25 -3.95
C PRO A 49 -0.18 20.17 -2.73
N LEU A 50 -1.34 20.11 -2.06
CA LEU A 50 -1.65 20.96 -0.90
C LEU A 50 -0.73 20.66 0.29
N VAL A 51 -0.59 19.37 0.63
CA VAL A 51 0.29 18.90 1.69
C VAL A 51 1.73 19.24 1.33
N TRP A 52 2.15 18.98 0.10
CA TRP A 52 3.52 19.26 -0.36
C TRP A 52 3.87 20.75 -0.29
N ILE A 53 2.97 21.66 -0.69
CA ILE A 53 3.18 23.12 -0.57
C ILE A 53 3.35 23.54 0.89
N LYS A 54 2.61 22.92 1.82
CA LYS A 54 2.69 23.23 3.25
C LYS A 54 3.95 22.65 3.89
N THR A 55 4.33 21.43 3.54
CA THR A 55 5.49 20.74 4.14
C THR A 55 6.82 21.21 3.58
N ARG A 56 6.90 21.59 2.29
CA ARG A 56 8.14 22.07 1.66
C ARG A 56 8.67 23.40 2.22
N LYS A 57 7.83 24.19 2.89
CA LYS A 57 8.21 25.49 3.48
C LYS A 57 8.89 25.33 4.85
N ARG A 58 8.78 24.15 5.47
CA ARG A 58 9.42 23.87 6.77
C ARG A 58 10.92 23.68 6.50
N GLU A 59 11.78 24.39 7.25
CA GLU A 59 13.23 24.60 7.01
C GLU A 59 14.11 23.34 6.95
N GLU A 60 13.53 22.14 7.07
CA GLU A 60 14.21 20.84 7.02
C GLU A 60 14.27 20.23 5.60
N VAL A 61 14.04 21.04 4.55
CA VAL A 61 14.20 20.59 3.15
C VAL A 61 15.64 20.80 2.71
N ALA A 62 16.52 19.80 2.87
CA ALA A 62 17.82 19.90 2.19
C ALA A 62 18.56 18.61 1.90
N THR A 63 18.58 17.63 2.79
CA THR A 63 19.49 16.48 2.62
C THR A 63 18.83 15.35 1.85
N VAL A 64 19.52 14.88 0.82
CA VAL A 64 19.15 13.66 0.10
C VAL A 64 19.27 12.51 1.08
N ASP A 65 18.20 11.73 1.24
CA ASP A 65 18.14 10.64 2.22
C ASP A 65 18.27 9.29 1.51
N TYR A 66 19.50 8.75 1.51
CA TYR A 66 19.80 7.47 0.86
C TYR A 66 19.27 6.25 1.61
N THR A 67 18.79 6.41 2.85
CA THR A 67 18.20 5.27 3.58
C THR A 67 16.98 4.70 2.86
N VAL A 68 16.29 5.52 2.04
CA VAL A 68 15.17 5.10 1.22
C VAL A 68 15.51 4.05 0.17
N LEU A 69 16.79 3.85 -0.17
CA LEU A 69 17.19 2.82 -1.14
C LEU A 69 16.73 1.41 -0.73
N ILE A 70 16.56 1.17 0.58
CA ILE A 70 15.98 -0.09 1.11
C ILE A 70 14.53 -0.31 0.68
N VAL A 71 13.79 0.74 0.33
CA VAL A 71 12.42 0.66 -0.20
C VAL A 71 12.42 0.78 -1.72
N LEU A 72 13.21 1.73 -2.26
CA LEU A 72 13.25 2.02 -3.69
C LEU A 72 13.71 0.81 -4.51
N ILE A 73 14.84 0.20 -4.14
CA ILE A 73 15.43 -0.89 -4.94
C ILE A 73 14.49 -2.10 -4.97
N PRO A 74 13.97 -2.62 -3.83
CA PRO A 74 13.01 -3.71 -3.87
C PRO A 74 11.73 -3.35 -4.63
N SER A 75 11.22 -2.11 -4.50
CA SER A 75 10.01 -1.71 -5.23
C SER A 75 10.20 -1.77 -6.75
N LEU A 76 11.37 -1.39 -7.26
CA LEU A 76 11.70 -1.48 -8.69
C LEU A 76 11.89 -2.92 -9.16
N LEU A 77 12.59 -3.75 -8.37
CA LEU A 77 12.80 -5.17 -8.68
C LEU A 77 11.47 -5.93 -8.72
N VAL A 78 10.60 -5.72 -7.72
CA VAL A 78 9.28 -6.34 -7.66
C VAL A 78 8.38 -5.80 -8.77
N TYR A 79 8.47 -4.51 -9.13
CA TYR A 79 7.74 -3.99 -10.29
C TYR A 79 8.12 -4.72 -11.58
N ALA A 80 9.43 -4.92 -11.83
CA ALA A 80 9.91 -5.64 -13.01
C ALA A 80 9.45 -7.10 -13.02
N ALA A 81 9.52 -7.80 -11.88
CA ALA A 81 9.00 -9.15 -11.75
C ALA A 81 7.48 -9.20 -11.98
N ALA A 82 6.74 -8.24 -11.43
CA ALA A 82 5.29 -8.14 -11.60
C ALA A 82 4.88 -7.83 -13.04
N MET A 83 5.71 -7.10 -13.81
CA MET A 83 5.54 -6.93 -15.25
C MET A 83 5.66 -8.27 -15.98
N HIS A 84 6.68 -9.06 -15.66
CA HIS A 84 6.88 -10.38 -16.26
C HIS A 84 5.73 -11.34 -15.95
N MET A 85 5.21 -11.31 -14.72
CA MET A 85 4.09 -12.14 -14.29
C MET A 85 2.70 -11.56 -14.63
N ALA A 86 2.65 -10.38 -15.27
CA ALA A 86 1.42 -9.66 -15.58
C ALA A 86 0.48 -9.37 -14.38
N ILE A 87 1.01 -9.24 -13.16
CA ILE A 87 0.22 -8.96 -11.95
C ILE A 87 0.00 -7.44 -11.81
N ASN A 88 -1.14 -6.94 -12.30
CA ASN A 88 -1.40 -5.49 -12.33
C ASN A 88 -1.48 -4.84 -10.95
N ALA A 89 -2.13 -5.47 -9.97
CA ALA A 89 -2.24 -4.92 -8.61
C ALA A 89 -0.86 -4.67 -7.99
N LEU A 90 0.06 -5.64 -8.14
CA LEU A 90 1.42 -5.53 -7.64
C LEU A 90 2.22 -4.45 -8.39
N GLN A 91 2.03 -4.32 -9.71
CA GLN A 91 2.64 -3.23 -10.48
C GLN A 91 2.16 -1.85 -9.99
N ILE A 92 0.88 -1.68 -9.66
CA ILE A 92 0.36 -0.42 -9.12
C ILE A 92 0.97 -0.13 -7.74
N ILE A 93 0.95 -1.10 -6.81
CA ILE A 93 1.55 -0.99 -5.47
C ILE A 93 3.02 -0.59 -5.56
N CYS A 94 3.81 -1.29 -6.38
CA CYS A 94 5.22 -0.99 -6.57
C CYS A 94 5.45 0.39 -7.22
N GLY A 95 4.56 0.81 -8.13
CA GLY A 95 4.60 2.16 -8.71
C GLY A 95 4.35 3.25 -7.65
N ILE A 96 3.41 3.04 -6.73
CA ILE A 96 3.17 3.93 -5.59
C ILE A 96 4.39 3.97 -4.66
N CYS A 97 4.94 2.81 -4.30
CA CYS A 97 6.16 2.70 -3.50
C CYS A 97 7.35 3.43 -4.14
N THR A 98 7.50 3.32 -5.46
CA THR A 98 8.56 4.00 -6.22
C THR A 98 8.39 5.51 -6.14
N ALA A 99 7.18 6.02 -6.41
CA ALA A 99 6.88 7.44 -6.33
C ALA A 99 7.11 8.01 -4.92
N PHE A 100 6.66 7.28 -3.88
CA PHE A 100 6.90 7.65 -2.49
C PHE A 100 8.39 7.66 -2.13
N SER A 101 9.12 6.64 -2.57
CA SER A 101 10.56 6.51 -2.32
C SER A 101 11.36 7.63 -2.98
N VAL A 102 10.99 8.02 -4.20
CA VAL A 102 11.62 9.17 -4.88
C VAL A 102 11.28 10.47 -4.16
N PHE A 103 10.04 10.66 -3.72
CA PHE A 103 9.67 11.82 -2.91
C PHE A 103 10.52 11.90 -1.62
N TRP A 104 10.65 10.79 -0.90
CA TRP A 104 11.48 10.69 0.30
C TRP A 104 12.94 10.98 -0.01
N LEU A 105 13.53 10.38 -1.06
CA LEU A 105 14.92 10.62 -1.47
C LEU A 105 15.21 12.13 -1.60
N ILE A 106 14.27 12.87 -2.18
CA ILE A 106 14.43 14.28 -2.53
C ILE A 106 14.16 15.23 -1.36
N TYR A 107 13.15 14.92 -0.54
CA TYR A 107 12.62 15.80 0.50
C TYR A 107 12.95 15.35 1.92
N GLY A 108 13.59 14.19 2.10
CA GLY A 108 14.00 13.61 3.38
C GLY A 108 12.88 12.87 4.13
N GLY A 109 13.26 12.02 5.08
CA GLY A 109 12.34 11.13 5.80
C GLY A 109 11.24 11.85 6.58
N GLN A 110 11.51 13.02 7.15
CA GLN A 110 10.49 13.79 7.87
C GLN A 110 9.37 14.28 6.96
N ASN A 111 9.70 14.74 5.75
CA ASN A 111 8.68 15.14 4.78
C ASN A 111 7.98 13.92 4.19
N ALA A 112 8.70 12.81 3.99
CA ALA A 112 8.11 11.53 3.60
C ALA A 112 7.05 11.07 4.59
N TYR A 113 7.36 11.06 5.89
CA TYR A 113 6.39 10.74 6.95
C TYR A 113 5.15 11.65 6.90
N ARG A 114 5.34 12.95 6.67
CA ARG A 114 4.22 13.90 6.62
C ARG A 114 3.30 13.69 5.42
N VAL A 115 3.80 13.20 4.29
CA VAL A 115 2.99 12.87 3.10
C VAL A 115 2.56 11.40 3.06
N LEU A 116 3.08 10.55 3.95
CA LEU A 116 2.77 9.13 4.01
C LEU A 116 1.26 8.85 4.04
N PRO A 117 0.43 9.57 4.84
CA PRO A 117 -1.00 9.31 4.83
C PRO A 117 -1.65 9.62 3.47
N THR A 118 -1.13 10.63 2.77
CA THR A 118 -1.59 10.96 1.41
C THR A 118 -1.26 9.81 0.45
N PHE A 119 -0.04 9.28 0.46
CA PHE A 119 0.31 8.08 -0.31
C PHE A 119 -0.51 6.84 0.12
N GLY A 120 -0.88 6.74 1.39
CA GLY A 120 -1.82 5.73 1.90
C GLY A 120 -3.17 5.78 1.19
N LEU A 121 -3.71 6.97 0.90
CA LEU A 121 -4.93 7.10 0.11
C LEU A 121 -4.74 6.53 -1.30
N LEU A 122 -3.56 6.74 -1.90
CA LEU A 122 -3.26 6.18 -3.22
C LEU A 122 -3.28 4.64 -3.20
N PHE A 123 -2.80 4.00 -2.12
CA PHE A 123 -2.90 2.54 -1.94
C PHE A 123 -4.34 2.03 -1.86
N LEU A 124 -5.26 2.79 -1.25
CA LEU A 124 -6.69 2.42 -1.21
C LEU A 124 -7.33 2.44 -2.60
N GLY A 125 -6.75 3.21 -3.53
CA GLY A 125 -7.17 3.27 -4.94
C GLY A 125 -6.64 2.13 -5.82
N VAL A 126 -5.85 1.20 -5.27
CA VAL A 126 -5.35 0.04 -6.01
C VAL A 126 -6.51 -0.90 -6.33
N THR A 127 -6.71 -1.17 -7.62
CA THR A 127 -7.75 -2.10 -8.11
C THR A 127 -7.57 -3.50 -7.53
N SER A 128 -8.67 -4.23 -7.38
CA SER A 128 -8.74 -5.57 -6.80
C SER A 128 -8.56 -5.62 -5.29
N THR A 129 -8.20 -4.54 -4.61
CA THR A 129 -8.10 -4.55 -3.14
C THR A 129 -9.46 -4.64 -2.47
N THR A 130 -10.53 -4.11 -3.07
CA THR A 130 -11.90 -4.29 -2.54
C THR A 130 -12.32 -5.75 -2.59
N TYR A 131 -11.97 -6.45 -3.68
CA TYR A 131 -12.20 -7.90 -3.82
C TYR A 131 -11.54 -8.67 -2.67
N TRP A 132 -10.24 -8.47 -2.49
CA TRP A 132 -9.48 -9.18 -1.45
C TRP A 132 -9.97 -8.86 -0.04
N VAL A 133 -10.32 -7.61 0.24
CA VAL A 133 -10.91 -7.23 1.54
C VAL A 133 -12.24 -7.95 1.76
N ASN A 134 -13.12 -8.00 0.76
CA ASN A 134 -14.37 -8.75 0.88
C ASN A 134 -14.13 -10.26 1.07
N TYR A 135 -13.14 -10.81 0.35
CA TYR A 135 -12.79 -12.22 0.39
C TYR A 135 -12.30 -12.65 1.78
N TYR A 136 -11.35 -11.92 2.38
CA TYR A 136 -10.77 -12.27 3.67
C TYR A 136 -11.64 -11.90 4.88
N VAL A 137 -12.52 -10.90 4.76
CA VAL A 137 -13.44 -10.51 5.85
C VAL A 137 -14.68 -11.41 5.90
N GLY A 138 -14.82 -12.36 4.97
CA GLY A 138 -15.49 -13.64 5.20
C GLY A 138 -17.01 -13.67 5.15
N ASP A 139 -17.71 -12.53 5.13
CA ASP A 139 -19.18 -12.54 5.08
C ASP A 139 -19.73 -11.43 4.17
N PRO A 140 -20.39 -11.77 3.03
CA PRO A 140 -21.07 -10.82 2.16
C PRO A 140 -22.10 -9.93 2.88
N GLY A 141 -22.54 -10.31 4.08
CA GLY A 141 -23.52 -9.59 4.89
C GLY A 141 -22.98 -8.71 6.02
N MET A 142 -21.73 -8.87 6.48
CA MET A 142 -21.27 -8.17 7.69
C MET A 142 -20.75 -6.75 7.42
N MET A 143 -19.87 -6.56 6.44
CA MET A 143 -19.34 -5.23 6.12
C MET A 143 -18.72 -5.17 4.71
N SER A 144 -19.23 -4.29 3.86
CA SER A 144 -18.66 -4.08 2.52
C SER A 144 -17.22 -3.59 2.62
N GLY A 145 -16.30 -4.16 1.83
CA GLY A 145 -14.90 -3.75 1.73
C GLY A 145 -14.75 -2.27 1.34
N HIS A 146 -15.76 -1.67 0.69
CA HIS A 146 -15.82 -0.23 0.50
C HIS A 146 -15.87 0.53 1.83
N ILE A 147 -16.69 0.08 2.80
CA ILE A 147 -16.79 0.69 4.13
C ILE A 147 -15.42 0.65 4.83
N ILE A 148 -14.72 -0.49 4.74
CA ILE A 148 -13.37 -0.64 5.30
C ILE A 148 -12.41 0.37 4.65
N LYS A 149 -12.42 0.49 3.32
CA LYS A 149 -11.58 1.48 2.63
C LYS A 149 -11.93 2.91 3.00
N PHE A 150 -13.21 3.26 3.10
CA PHE A 150 -13.63 4.60 3.51
C PHE A 150 -13.25 4.90 4.97
N ALA A 151 -13.39 3.93 5.87
CA ALA A 151 -12.92 4.06 7.25
C ALA A 151 -11.40 4.26 7.31
N ALA A 152 -10.64 3.46 6.54
CA ALA A 152 -9.19 3.62 6.42
C ALA A 152 -8.82 5.00 5.85
N ALA A 153 -9.56 5.50 4.86
CA ALA A 153 -9.35 6.83 4.30
C ALA A 153 -9.61 7.93 5.35
N LEU A 154 -10.66 7.81 6.17
CA LEU A 154 -10.92 8.75 7.27
C LEU A 154 -9.79 8.76 8.30
N ILE A 155 -9.26 7.59 8.67
CA ILE A 155 -8.10 7.47 9.56
C ILE A 155 -6.87 8.16 8.95
N LEU A 156 -6.60 7.94 7.66
CA LEU A 156 -5.49 8.58 6.96
C LEU A 156 -5.66 10.10 6.86
N LEU A 157 -6.88 10.59 6.63
CA LEU A 157 -7.19 12.02 6.63
C LEU A 157 -7.04 12.65 8.02
N ALA A 158 -7.48 11.96 9.08
CA ALA A 158 -7.28 12.40 10.45
C ALA A 158 -5.77 12.46 10.78
N TRP A 159 -5.01 11.44 10.41
CA TRP A 159 -3.55 11.44 10.57
C TRP A 159 -2.89 12.56 9.76
N GLN A 160 -3.30 12.78 8.51
CA GLN A 160 -2.79 13.88 7.70
C GLN A 160 -3.05 15.24 8.34
N THR A 161 -4.26 15.42 8.89
CA THR A 161 -4.67 16.63 9.61
C THR A 161 -3.82 16.83 10.85
N ILE A 162 -3.61 15.79 11.65
CA ILE A 162 -2.73 15.80 12.82
C ILE A 162 -1.29 16.18 12.43
N ASN A 163 -0.72 15.58 11.38
CA ASN A 163 0.65 15.91 10.93
C ASN A 163 0.80 17.38 10.45
N ILE A 164 -0.32 17.95 9.98
CA ILE A 164 -0.38 19.34 9.55
C ILE A 164 -0.47 20.27 10.75
N LEU A 165 -1.31 19.95 11.74
CA LEU A 165 -1.58 20.76 12.93
C LEU A 165 -0.47 20.65 13.99
N TRP A 166 -0.08 19.44 14.33
CA TRP A 166 0.96 19.14 15.29
C TRP A 166 2.24 18.81 14.53
N GLU A 167 3.22 19.71 14.63
CA GLU A 167 4.49 19.64 13.91
C GLU A 167 5.44 18.56 14.46
N LYS A 168 4.92 17.35 14.70
CA LYS A 168 5.65 16.25 15.30
C LYS A 168 6.86 15.89 14.43
N LYS A 169 8.05 15.89 15.04
CA LYS A 169 9.28 15.41 14.43
C LYS A 169 9.37 13.90 14.63
N VAL A 170 9.44 13.16 13.55
CA VAL A 170 9.56 11.70 13.55
C VAL A 170 10.88 11.36 12.87
N GLN A 171 11.69 10.54 13.54
CA GLN A 171 12.95 10.11 12.97
C GLN A 171 12.71 9.08 11.87
N THR A 172 13.48 9.16 10.78
CA THR A 172 13.50 8.18 9.68
C THR A 172 13.61 6.73 10.19
N ARG A 173 14.46 6.52 11.21
CA ARG A 173 14.64 5.21 11.83
C ARG A 173 13.37 4.66 12.45
N SER A 174 12.56 5.50 13.08
CA SER A 174 11.27 5.11 13.65
C SER A 174 10.29 4.69 12.56
N LEU A 175 10.28 5.40 11.42
CA LEU A 175 9.44 5.01 10.27
C LEU A 175 9.85 3.65 9.71
N LEU A 176 11.16 3.42 9.51
CA LEU A 176 11.68 2.14 9.05
C LEU A 176 11.39 1.01 10.04
N TYR A 177 11.56 1.26 11.34
CA TYR A 177 11.25 0.30 12.40
C TYR A 177 9.75 -0.05 12.42
N SER A 178 8.87 0.95 12.39
CA SER A 178 7.42 0.73 12.29
C SER A 178 7.05 -0.07 11.04
N GLY A 179 7.68 0.21 9.90
CA GLY A 179 7.50 -0.58 8.68
C GLY A 179 7.96 -2.02 8.81
N ALA A 180 9.14 -2.25 9.42
CA ALA A 180 9.66 -3.60 9.66
C ALA A 180 8.78 -4.40 10.62
N VAL A 181 8.29 -3.77 11.70
CA VAL A 181 7.34 -4.39 12.64
C VAL A 181 6.04 -4.75 11.93
N LEU A 182 5.49 -3.86 11.09
CA LEU A 182 4.29 -4.15 10.33
C LEU A 182 4.48 -5.34 9.38
N LEU A 183 5.61 -5.39 8.66
CA LEU A 183 5.93 -6.53 7.80
C LEU A 183 6.11 -7.84 8.58
N ALA A 184 6.74 -7.79 9.76
CA ALA A 184 6.88 -8.95 10.63
C ALA A 184 5.52 -9.44 11.14
N MET A 185 4.63 -8.52 11.53
CA MET A 185 3.25 -8.85 11.94
C MET A 185 2.47 -9.51 10.80
N LEU A 186 2.56 -8.97 9.58
CA LEU A 186 1.91 -9.55 8.40
C LEU A 186 2.47 -10.93 8.06
N TYR A 187 3.79 -11.12 8.16
CA TYR A 187 4.44 -12.41 7.94
C TYR A 187 4.01 -13.46 8.96
N ILE A 188 3.97 -13.10 10.25
CA ILE A 188 3.50 -13.99 11.31
C ILE A 188 2.05 -14.38 11.06
N TRP A 189 1.18 -13.41 10.77
CA TRP A 189 -0.23 -13.67 10.48
C TRP A 189 -0.41 -14.61 9.27
N GLN A 190 0.33 -14.38 8.19
CA GLN A 190 0.30 -15.26 7.01
C GLN A 190 0.84 -16.67 7.34
N SER A 191 1.86 -16.78 8.18
CA SER A 191 2.42 -18.08 8.58
C SER A 191 1.41 -18.90 9.38
N GLU A 192 0.63 -18.26 10.26
CA GLU A 192 -0.45 -18.91 11.02
C GLU A 192 -1.55 -19.43 10.08
N GLU A 193 -1.95 -18.64 9.09
CA GLU A 193 -2.97 -19.05 8.11
C GLU A 193 -2.50 -20.27 7.30
N SER A 194 -1.25 -20.25 6.82
CA SER A 194 -0.65 -21.40 6.11
C SER A 194 -0.50 -22.66 6.98
N SER A 195 -0.32 -22.48 8.30
CA SER A 195 -0.26 -23.60 9.24
C SER A 195 -1.64 -24.18 9.56
N SER A 196 -2.70 -23.38 9.44
CA SER A 196 -4.09 -23.84 9.63
C SER A 196 -4.65 -24.62 8.42
N GLU A 197 -4.12 -24.38 7.21
CA GLU A 197 -4.42 -25.18 6.01
C GLU A 197 -3.63 -26.50 5.95
N GLN A 198 -2.57 -26.65 6.76
CA GLN A 198 -1.85 -27.91 6.92
C GLN A 198 -2.58 -28.85 7.90
N GLY A 199 -3.70 -29.41 7.42
CA GLY A 199 -4.28 -30.64 7.94
C GLY A 199 -5.66 -30.46 8.57
N ALA A 200 -6.71 -30.77 7.80
CA ALA A 200 -7.89 -31.36 8.42
C ALA A 200 -7.42 -32.59 9.21
N PRO A 201 -7.82 -32.77 10.49
CA PRO A 201 -7.53 -34.02 11.19
C PRO A 201 -8.07 -35.16 10.33
N MET A 202 -7.19 -36.09 9.94
CA MET A 202 -7.60 -37.26 9.19
C MET A 202 -8.55 -38.07 10.08
N VAL A 203 -9.86 -37.87 9.89
CA VAL A 203 -10.87 -38.71 10.52
C VAL A 203 -10.84 -40.04 9.80
N LEU A 204 -10.03 -40.98 10.31
CA LEU A 204 -10.06 -42.36 9.88
C LEU A 204 -11.45 -42.94 10.20
N SER A 205 -12.35 -42.97 9.21
CA SER A 205 -13.54 -43.81 9.28
C SER A 205 -13.10 -45.27 9.22
N LEU A 206 -12.72 -45.81 10.36
CA LEU A 206 -12.50 -47.25 10.53
C LEU A 206 -13.84 -47.93 10.34
N THR A 207 -14.05 -48.54 9.18
CA THR A 207 -15.18 -49.44 8.99
C THR A 207 -14.94 -50.65 9.90
N PRO A 208 -15.90 -51.03 10.78
CA PRO A 208 -15.73 -52.22 11.58
C PRO A 208 -15.51 -53.42 10.64
N GLY A 209 -14.36 -54.08 10.80
CA GLY A 209 -14.00 -55.24 10.01
C GLY A 209 -15.09 -56.30 10.12
N LYS A 210 -15.47 -56.90 8.99
CA LYS A 210 -16.40 -58.03 8.98
C LYS A 210 -15.84 -59.12 9.90
N VAL A 211 -16.54 -59.36 11.00
CA VAL A 211 -16.27 -60.51 11.86
C VAL A 211 -16.66 -61.74 11.06
N GLY A 212 -15.66 -62.43 10.50
CA GLY A 212 -15.84 -63.72 9.87
C GLY A 212 -16.20 -64.74 10.93
N THR A 213 -17.30 -65.45 10.73
CA THR A 213 -17.65 -66.63 11.52
C THR A 213 -16.75 -67.79 11.11
N TYR A 214 -15.80 -68.14 11.96
CA TYR A 214 -15.24 -69.48 12.03
C TYR A 214 -15.69 -70.12 13.33
#